data_AF-A0A7W0CQ97-F1
#
_entry.id   AF-A0A7W0CQ97-F1
#
_cell.length_a   1.000
_cell.length_b   1.000
_cell.length_c   1.000
_cell.angle_alpha   90.00
_cell.angle_beta   90.00
_cell.angle_gamma   90.00
#
_symmetry.space_group_name_H-M   'P 1'
#
loop_
_entity.id
_entity.type
_entity.pdbx_description
1 polymer ?
#
loop_
_entity_poly.entity_id
_entity_poly.type
_entity_poly.pdbx_seq_one_letter_code
_entity_poly.pdbx_strand_id
1 'polypeptide(L)'
;MRLGISPVLPTVASFLLAAVWALSVFAGWGLEAFCAGDGQCEARLAGVNLVSGLFAAVAACCTAGAWVLPAARHHERVFARLMGAGVVAWIAAVGVLFLGGLLAS
;
A
#
# COMPACT_ATOMS: atom_id res chain seq x y z
N MET A 1 25.85 5.29 11.16
CA MET A 1 25.53 6.19 10.02
C MET A 1 24.06 6.56 10.09
N ARG A 2 23.72 7.81 10.42
CA ARG A 2 22.34 8.30 10.27
C ARG A 2 22.20 8.72 8.82
N LEU A 3 21.59 7.88 7.97
CA LEU A 3 21.12 8.38 6.67
C LEU A 3 20.10 9.48 6.98
N GLY A 4 20.40 10.71 6.55
CA GLY A 4 19.52 11.86 6.64
C GLY A 4 18.32 11.72 5.72
N ILE A 5 17.50 10.68 5.92
CA ILE A 5 16.23 10.53 5.23
C ILE A 5 15.29 11.52 5.90
N SER A 6 14.99 12.61 5.18
CA SER A 6 13.98 13.57 5.61
C SER A 6 12.69 12.80 5.94
N PRO A 7 12.05 13.02 7.10
CA PRO A 7 10.80 12.33 7.48
C PRO A 7 9.64 12.57 6.50
N VAL A 8 9.78 13.54 5.60
CA VAL A 8 8.86 13.82 4.49
C VAL A 8 8.87 12.70 3.43
N LEU A 9 10.03 12.13 3.12
CA LEU A 9 10.18 11.09 2.08
C LEU A 9 9.28 9.86 2.30
N PRO A 10 9.30 9.19 3.47
CA PRO A 10 8.46 8.02 3.69
C PRO A 10 6.97 8.39 3.74
N THR A 11 6.64 9.62 4.12
CA THR A 11 5.26 10.13 4.09
C THR A 11 4.75 10.22 2.66
N VAL A 12 5.50 10.90 1.79
CA VAL A 12 5.15 11.03 0.37
C VAL A 12 5.07 9.66 -0.30
N ALA A 13 6.04 8.77 -0.01
CA ALA A 13 6.03 7.40 -0.52
C ALA A 13 4.76 6.63 -0.12
N SER A 14 4.37 6.67 1.17
CA SER A 14 3.12 6.05 1.63
C SER A 14 1.90 6.61 0.91
N PHE A 15 1.80 7.94 0.73
CA PHE A 15 0.66 8.54 0.04
C PHE A 15 0.58 8.15 -1.44
N LEU A 16 1.72 8.14 -2.14
CA LEU A 16 1.77 7.73 -3.54
C LEU A 16 1.39 6.25 -3.70
N LEU A 17 1.91 5.37 -2.84
CA LEU A 17 1.56 3.95 -2.86
C LEU A 17 0.08 3.72 -2.53
N ALA A 18 -0.46 4.46 -1.55
CA ALA A 18 -1.87 4.43 -1.22
C ALA A 18 -2.75 4.84 -2.40
N ALA A 19 -2.39 5.93 -3.08
CA ALA A 19 -3.09 6.40 -4.26
C ALA A 19 -3.04 5.35 -5.38
N VAL A 20 -1.85 4.85 -5.73
CA VAL A 20 -1.70 3.81 -6.77
C VAL A 20 -2.56 2.59 -6.43
N TRP A 21 -2.47 2.07 -5.21
CA TRP A 21 -3.28 0.94 -4.78
C TRP A 21 -4.79 1.22 -4.89
N ALA A 22 -5.24 2.38 -4.41
CA ALA A 22 -6.65 2.75 -4.45
C ALA A 22 -7.16 2.92 -5.88
N LEU A 23 -6.38 3.54 -6.77
CA LEU A 23 -6.76 3.66 -8.18
C LEU A 23 -6.80 2.29 -8.87
N SER A 24 -5.85 1.40 -8.57
CA SER A 24 -5.85 0.04 -9.10
C SER A 24 -7.06 -0.78 -8.66
N VAL A 25 -7.48 -0.67 -7.40
CA VAL A 25 -8.60 -1.45 -6.84
C VAL A 25 -9.97 -0.83 -7.13
N PHE A 26 -10.12 0.49 -6.95
CA PHE A 26 -11.42 1.17 -7.01
C PHE A 26 -11.68 1.91 -8.31
N ALA A 27 -10.65 2.46 -8.96
CA ALA A 27 -10.83 3.20 -10.22
C ALA A 27 -10.80 2.30 -11.46
N GLY A 28 -10.79 0.97 -11.28
CA GLY A 28 -10.82 -0.01 -12.37
C GLY A 28 -9.50 -0.17 -13.12
N TRP A 29 -8.42 0.53 -12.73
CA TRP A 29 -7.15 0.48 -13.46
C TRP A 29 -6.54 -0.93 -13.48
N GLY A 30 -6.73 -1.71 -12.41
CA GLY A 30 -6.29 -3.12 -12.39
C GLY A 30 -7.10 -3.99 -13.35
N LEU A 31 -8.41 -3.79 -13.42
CA LEU A 31 -9.29 -4.57 -14.31
C LEU A 31 -8.98 -4.27 -15.79
N GLU A 32 -8.82 -2.99 -16.13
CA GLU A 32 -8.46 -2.55 -17.48
C GLU A 32 -7.06 -3.06 -17.88
N ALA A 33 -6.09 -2.99 -16.97
CA ALA A 33 -4.70 -3.36 -17.27
C ALA A 33 -4.48 -4.88 -17.38
N PHE A 34 -5.23 -5.70 -16.64
CA PHE A 34 -4.99 -7.14 -16.56
C PHE A 34 -6.06 -7.99 -17.24
N CYS A 35 -7.34 -7.64 -17.11
CA CYS A 35 -8.44 -8.53 -17.50
C CYS A 35 -9.11 -8.17 -18.83
N ALA A 36 -9.02 -6.92 -19.30
CA ALA A 36 -9.56 -6.47 -20.60
C ALA A 36 -11.01 -6.97 -20.92
N GLY A 37 -11.85 -7.16 -19.89
CA GLY A 37 -13.23 -7.62 -20.01
C GLY A 37 -13.47 -9.14 -19.82
N ASP A 38 -12.46 -9.93 -19.44
CA ASP A 38 -12.64 -11.34 -19.06
C ASP A 38 -13.20 -11.47 -17.62
N GLY A 39 -14.48 -11.81 -17.51
CA GLY A 39 -15.16 -11.99 -16.22
C GLY A 39 -14.58 -13.08 -15.30
N GLN A 40 -13.87 -14.08 -15.84
CA GLN A 40 -13.17 -15.08 -15.01
C GLN A 40 -11.86 -14.53 -14.43
N CYS A 41 -11.14 -13.68 -15.17
CA CYS A 41 -10.02 -12.91 -14.65
C CYS A 41 -10.50 -11.92 -13.56
N GLU A 42 -11.61 -11.22 -13.79
CA GLU A 42 -12.16 -10.26 -12.83
C GLU A 42 -12.49 -10.91 -11.48
N ALA A 43 -13.10 -12.10 -11.49
CA ALA A 43 -13.41 -12.86 -10.28
C ALA A 43 -12.14 -13.27 -9.50
N ARG A 44 -11.08 -13.67 -10.20
CA ARG A 44 -9.78 -14.00 -9.58
C ARG A 44 -9.11 -12.75 -9.02
N LEU A 45 -9.14 -11.65 -9.77
CA LEU A 45 -8.57 -10.37 -9.36
C LEU A 45 -9.30 -9.81 -8.13
N ALA A 46 -10.61 -10.02 -8.01
CA ALA A 46 -11.36 -9.66 -6.79
C ALA A 46 -10.83 -10.38 -5.54
N GLY A 47 -10.47 -11.66 -5.66
CA GLY A 47 -9.81 -12.42 -4.58
C GLY A 47 -8.43 -11.86 -4.24
N VAL A 48 -7.64 -11.51 -5.25
CA VAL A 48 -6.32 -10.85 -5.08
C VAL A 48 -6.48 -9.49 -4.39
N ASN A 49 -7.49 -8.70 -4.77
CA ASN A 49 -7.78 -7.39 -4.18
C ASN A 49 -8.08 -7.50 -2.68
N LEU A 50 -8.81 -8.54 -2.25
CA LEU A 50 -9.08 -8.79 -0.83
C LEU A 50 -7.79 -9.08 -0.05
N VAL A 51 -6.92 -9.94 -0.58
CA VAL A 51 -5.64 -10.27 0.07
C VAL A 51 -4.73 -9.04 0.12
N SER A 52 -4.62 -8.31 -0.99
CA SER A 52 -3.88 -7.04 -1.07
C SER A 52 -4.44 -6.00 -0.08
N GLY A 53 -5.77 -5.95 0.09
CA GLY A 53 -6.46 -5.05 1.01
C GLY A 53 -6.08 -5.25 2.49
N LEU A 54 -5.73 -6.47 2.90
CA LEU A 54 -5.23 -6.71 4.27
C LEU A 54 -3.90 -5.98 4.51
N PHE A 55 -2.99 -6.04 3.55
CA PHE A 55 -1.72 -5.32 3.62
C PHE A 55 -1.93 -3.80 3.55
N ALA A 56 -2.85 -3.33 2.70
CA ALA A 56 -3.22 -1.92 2.63
C ALA A 56 -3.81 -1.41 3.94
N ALA A 57 -4.65 -2.20 4.61
CA ALA A 57 -5.21 -1.86 5.92
C ALA A 57 -4.12 -1.72 6.99
N VAL A 58 -3.18 -2.68 7.05
CA VAL A 58 -2.02 -2.59 7.96
C VAL A 58 -1.19 -1.35 7.66
N ALA A 59 -0.91 -1.08 6.38
CA ALA A 59 -0.14 0.08 5.95
C ALA A 59 -0.82 1.41 6.33
N ALA A 60 -2.14 1.49 6.13
CA ALA A 60 -2.96 2.64 6.51
C ALA A 60 -2.98 2.83 8.03
N CYS A 61 -3.14 1.77 8.81
CA CYS A 61 -3.08 1.83 10.27
C CYS A 61 -1.71 2.27 10.78
N CYS A 62 -0.62 1.77 10.20
CA CYS A 62 0.74 2.18 10.56
C CYS A 62 0.98 3.66 10.24
N THR A 63 0.54 4.10 9.05
CA THR A 63 0.67 5.50 8.62
C THR A 63 -0.18 6.40 9.52
N ALA A 64 -1.46 6.08 9.74
CA ALA A 64 -2.33 6.84 10.63
C ALA A 64 -1.79 6.86 12.07
N GLY A 65 -1.32 5.72 12.58
CA GLY A 65 -0.73 5.60 13.91
C GLY A 65 0.50 6.50 14.10
N ALA A 66 1.33 6.65 13.07
CA ALA A 66 2.49 7.55 13.11
C ALA A 66 2.09 9.03 13.33
N TRP A 67 0.92 9.45 12.83
CA TRP A 67 0.42 10.82 12.94
C TRP A 67 -0.49 11.05 14.16
N VAL A 68 -1.31 10.05 14.51
CA VAL A 68 -2.32 10.16 15.58
C VAL A 68 -1.72 9.92 16.96
N LEU A 69 -0.76 8.99 17.10
CA LEU A 69 -0.21 8.63 18.40
C LEU A 69 0.74 9.73 18.93
N PRO A 70 0.48 10.29 20.13
CA PRO A 70 1.34 11.33 20.73
C PRO A 70 2.78 10.83 20.95
N ALA A 71 2.92 9.54 21.27
CA ALA A 71 4.21 8.88 21.48
C ALA A 71 5.06 8.82 20.19
N ALA A 72 4.41 8.69 19.03
CA ALA A 72 5.10 8.69 17.73
C ALA A 72 5.54 10.11 17.34
N ARG A 73 4.72 11.14 17.65
CA ARG A 73 5.11 12.54 17.42
C ARG A 73 6.27 13.01 18.29
N HIS A 74 6.34 12.54 19.54
CA HIS A 74 7.42 12.94 20.46
C HIS A 74 8.75 12.19 20.23
N HIS A 75 8.72 11.02 19.59
CA HIS A 75 9.92 10.21 19.36
C HIS A 75 10.14 9.94 17.87
N GLU A 76 11.08 10.65 17.25
CA GLU A 76 11.48 10.45 15.84
C GLU A 76 11.77 8.98 15.49
N ARG A 77 12.35 8.21 16.42
CA ARG A 77 12.64 6.78 16.19
C ARG A 77 11.38 5.93 16.05
N VAL A 78 10.32 6.26 16.78
CA VAL A 78 9.03 5.55 16.74
C VAL A 78 8.30 5.92 15.45
N PHE A 79 8.28 7.21 15.09
CA PHE A 79 7.76 7.68 13.81
C PHE A 79 8.45 7.00 12.63
N ALA A 80 9.78 6.98 12.60
CA ALA A 80 10.55 6.37 11.52
C ALA A 80 10.27 4.86 11.37
N ARG A 81 10.11 4.13 12.49
CA ARG A 81 9.76 2.70 12.46
C ARG A 81 8.34 2.45 11.95
N LEU A 82 7.36 3.21 12.44
CA LEU A 82 5.96 3.09 12.00
C LEU A 82 5.79 3.45 10.52
N MET A 83 6.39 4.55 10.09
CA MET A 83 6.36 4.97 8.68
C MET A 83 7.12 3.98 7.79
N GLY A 84 8.28 3.48 8.23
CA GLY A 84 9.02 2.45 7.50
C GLY A 84 8.21 1.16 7.35
N ALA A 85 7.59 0.69 8.43
CA ALA A 85 6.70 -0.48 8.38
C ALA A 85 5.49 -0.26 7.46
N GLY A 86 4.89 0.94 7.51
CA GLY A 86 3.79 1.33 6.64
C GLY A 86 4.17 1.31 5.16
N VAL A 87 5.34 1.87 4.80
CA VAL A 87 5.85 1.83 3.42
C VAL A 87 6.10 0.40 2.95
N VAL A 88 6.71 -0.45 3.78
CA VAL A 88 6.94 -1.86 3.44
C VAL A 88 5.61 -2.59 3.22
N ALA A 89 4.62 -2.36 4.07
CA ALA A 89 3.28 -2.94 3.92
C ALA A 89 2.57 -2.43 2.65
N TRP A 90 2.72 -1.15 2.30
CA TRP A 90 2.22 -0.60 1.04
C TRP A 90 2.88 -1.24 -0.19
N ILE A 91 4.21 -1.41 -0.16
CA ILE A 91 4.94 -2.11 -1.23
C ILE A 91 4.43 -3.55 -1.36
N ALA A 92 4.20 -4.24 -0.25
CA ALA A 92 3.62 -5.59 -0.27
C ALA A 92 2.19 -5.59 -0.84
N ALA A 93 1.34 -4.62 -0.45
CA ALA A 93 -0.03 -4.50 -0.96
C ALA A 93 -0.05 -4.32 -2.49
N VAL A 94 0.72 -3.35 -2.99
CA VAL A 94 0.87 -3.11 -4.43
C VAL A 94 1.51 -4.32 -5.11
N GLY A 95 2.56 -4.90 -4.52
CA GLY A 95 3.22 -6.09 -5.05
C GLY A 95 2.26 -7.25 -5.23
N VAL A 96 1.49 -7.62 -4.20
CA VAL A 96 0.48 -8.69 -4.26
C VAL A 96 -0.58 -8.38 -5.32
N LEU A 97 -1.02 -7.13 -5.41
CA LEU A 97 -2.02 -6.71 -6.39
C LEU A 97 -1.54 -6.91 -7.83
N PHE A 98 -0.35 -6.39 -8.15
CA PHE A 98 0.20 -6.46 -9.51
C PHE A 98 0.68 -7.87 -9.87
N LEU A 99 1.32 -8.59 -8.94
CA LEU A 99 1.73 -9.99 -9.18
C LEU A 99 0.51 -10.90 -9.34
N GLY A 100 -0.51 -10.70 -8.50
CA GLY A 100 -1.76 -11.45 -8.62
C GLY A 100 -2.51 -11.11 -9.90
N GLY A 101 -2.50 -9.85 -10.34
CA GLY A 101 -3.01 -9.44 -11.65
C GLY A 101 -2.32 -10.14 -12.82
N LEU A 102 -0.98 -10.18 -12.82
CA LEU A 102 -0.18 -10.88 -13.84
C LEU A 102 -0.36 -12.40 -13.85
N LEU A 103 -0.69 -13.01 -12.70
CA LEU A 103 -0.95 -14.45 -12.60
C LEU A 103 -2.41 -14.81 -12.92
N ALA A 104 -3.31 -13.83 -12.85
CA ALA A 104 -4.72 -13.99 -13.14
C ALA A 104 -5.07 -13.69 -14.62
N SER A 105 -4.24 -12.91 -15.31
CA SER A 105 -4.32 -12.59 -16.75
C SER A 105 -4.02 -13.78 -17.64
#